data_AF-A0A1Z8A4T9-F1
#
_entry.id   AF-A0A1Z8A4T9-F1
#
_cell.length_a   1.000
_cell.length_b   1.000
_cell.length_c   1.000
_cell.angle_alpha   90.00
_cell.angle_beta   90.00
_cell.angle_gamma   90.00
#
_symmetry.space_group_name_H-M   'P 1'
#
loop_
_entity.id
_entity.type
_entity.pdbx_description
1 polymer ?
#
loop_
_entity_poly.entity_id
_entity_poly.type
_entity_poly.pdbx_seq_one_letter_code
_entity_poly.pdbx_strand_id
1 'polypeptide(L)'
;MTRQSFFRFWDNESGAVTVDWVVLTAAIVGIAITVIALISGGVESASSGTSDRVISASLFGGGGTVYGSESDYSPWGHLYPDSYNSGMSTADVSDLETLYLAAYDEALNSPDPMTIDTLAGYEAAMVERGVDVPDGNSSASELQEDSGFGLPT
;
A
#
# COMPACT_ATOMS: atom_id res chain seq x y z
N MET A 1 46.07 -52.47 -31.91
CA MET A 1 45.73 -51.05 -32.09
C MET A 1 44.49 -50.97 -32.95
N THR A 2 43.34 -50.60 -32.39
CA THR A 2 42.21 -50.14 -33.21
C THR A 2 41.32 -49.24 -32.36
N ARG A 3 41.76 -47.99 -32.22
CA ARG A 3 40.91 -46.86 -31.81
C ARG A 3 39.89 -46.64 -32.93
N GLN A 4 38.75 -47.35 -32.92
CA GLN A 4 37.79 -47.35 -34.03
C GLN A 4 36.44 -46.69 -33.75
N SER A 5 36.25 -46.00 -32.62
CA SER A 5 34.90 -45.60 -32.20
C SER A 5 34.44 -44.17 -32.52
N PHE A 6 35.29 -43.25 -33.00
CA PHE A 6 34.87 -41.85 -33.22
C PHE A 6 34.74 -41.39 -34.67
N PHE A 7 35.48 -42.00 -35.62
CA PHE A 7 35.45 -41.55 -37.02
C PHE A 7 34.23 -42.05 -37.81
N ARG A 8 33.47 -43.03 -37.29
CA ARG A 8 32.25 -43.57 -37.93
C ARG A 8 31.04 -42.64 -37.88
N PHE A 9 31.07 -41.58 -37.08
CA PHE A 9 29.98 -40.59 -36.98
C PHE A 9 30.01 -39.55 -38.10
N TRP A 10 31.18 -39.30 -38.71
CA TRP A 10 31.32 -38.27 -39.75
C TRP A 10 30.93 -38.76 -41.15
N ASP A 11 30.89 -40.09 -41.34
CA ASP A 11 30.74 -40.73 -42.66
C ASP A 11 29.30 -41.22 -42.94
N ASN A 12 28.33 -40.90 -42.07
CA ASN A 12 26.92 -41.31 -42.21
C ASN A 12 26.03 -40.09 -42.54
N GLU A 13 25.86 -39.81 -43.83
CA GLU A 13 25.08 -38.67 -44.35
C GLU A 13 23.58 -38.74 -43.98
N SER A 14 23.03 -39.92 -43.70
CA SER A 14 21.62 -40.08 -43.29
C SER A 14 21.34 -39.65 -41.84
N GLY A 15 22.36 -39.50 -41.00
CA GLY A 15 22.23 -39.06 -39.61
C GLY A 15 22.41 -37.55 -39.42
N ALA A 16 23.00 -36.85 -40.39
CA ALA A 16 23.34 -35.43 -40.30
C ALA A 16 22.10 -34.56 -40.02
N VAL A 17 20.97 -34.85 -40.68
CA VAL A 17 19.69 -34.13 -40.51
C VAL A 17 19.05 -34.40 -39.15
N THR A 18 19.24 -35.60 -38.59
CA THR A 18 18.75 -35.94 -37.25
C THR A 18 19.66 -35.44 -36.12
N VAL A 19 20.90 -35.09 -36.43
CA VAL A 19 21.82 -34.49 -35.46
C VAL A 19 21.71 -32.97 -35.48
N ASP A 20 21.41 -32.37 -36.64
CA ASP A 20 21.23 -30.93 -36.80
C ASP A 20 20.13 -30.34 -35.90
N TRP A 21 18.99 -31.03 -35.74
CA TRP A 21 17.92 -30.52 -34.87
C TRP A 21 18.30 -30.54 -33.38
N VAL A 22 19.10 -31.51 -32.95
CA VAL A 22 19.61 -31.59 -31.57
C VAL A 22 20.68 -30.52 -31.35
N VAL A 23 21.57 -30.32 -32.31
CA VAL A 23 22.61 -29.28 -32.22
C VAL A 23 21.99 -27.88 -32.21
N LEU A 24 20.97 -27.65 -33.01
CA LEU A 24 20.26 -26.37 -33.08
C LEU A 24 19.50 -26.09 -31.77
N THR A 25 18.82 -27.09 -31.20
CA THR A 25 18.16 -26.95 -29.89
C THR A 25 19.17 -26.80 -28.76
N ALA A 26 20.28 -27.54 -28.77
CA ALA A 26 21.35 -27.41 -27.79
C ALA A 26 22.01 -26.01 -27.83
N ALA A 27 22.18 -25.43 -29.02
CA ALA A 27 22.65 -24.06 -29.18
C ALA A 27 21.67 -23.04 -28.56
N ILE A 28 20.35 -23.20 -28.80
CA ILE A 28 19.32 -22.33 -28.22
C ILE A 28 19.28 -22.46 -26.69
N VAL A 29 19.38 -23.67 -26.15
CA VAL A 29 19.39 -23.92 -24.69
C VAL A 29 20.63 -23.28 -24.04
N GLY A 30 21.80 -23.37 -24.67
CA GLY A 30 23.02 -22.69 -24.18
C GLY A 30 22.87 -21.17 -24.10
N ILE A 31 22.20 -20.57 -25.09
CA ILE A 31 21.88 -19.13 -25.08
C ILE A 31 20.82 -18.82 -24.01
N ALA A 32 19.77 -19.64 -23.88
CA ALA A 32 18.71 -19.43 -22.90
C ALA A 32 19.23 -19.41 -21.46
N ILE A 33 20.16 -20.31 -21.11
CA ILE A 33 20.81 -20.35 -19.79
C ILE A 33 21.54 -19.02 -19.50
N THR A 34 22.20 -18.46 -20.51
CA THR A 34 22.94 -17.19 -20.39
C THR A 34 21.99 -16.00 -20.20
N VAL A 35 20.86 -15.99 -20.90
CA VAL A 35 19.86 -14.92 -20.83
C VAL A 35 19.14 -14.89 -19.47
N ILE A 36 18.91 -16.05 -18.84
CA ILE A 36 18.26 -16.14 -17.52
C ILE A 36 19.02 -15.33 -16.46
N ALA A 37 20.36 -15.34 -16.48
CA ALA A 37 21.17 -14.54 -15.55
C ALA A 37 20.96 -13.03 -15.73
N LEU A 38 20.79 -12.56 -16.98
CA LEU A 38 20.52 -11.15 -17.29
C LEU A 38 19.12 -10.73 -16.85
N ILE A 39 18.11 -11.59 -17.10
CA ILE A 39 16.73 -11.34 -16.69
C ILE A 39 16.63 -11.29 -15.16
N SER A 40 17.32 -12.19 -14.45
CA SER A 40 17.32 -12.21 -12.98
C SER A 40 17.73 -10.87 -12.38
N GLY A 41 18.82 -10.26 -12.86
CA GLY A 41 19.26 -8.94 -12.37
C GLY A 41 18.28 -7.81 -12.73
N GLY A 42 17.68 -7.86 -13.92
CA GLY A 42 16.65 -6.90 -14.34
C GLY A 42 15.36 -7.01 -13.51
N VAL A 43 14.92 -8.24 -13.22
CA VAL A 43 13.76 -8.53 -12.37
C VAL A 43 14.03 -8.16 -10.92
N GLU A 44 15.24 -8.42 -10.40
CA GLU A 44 15.66 -8.00 -9.06
C GLU A 44 15.57 -6.47 -8.93
N SER A 45 16.07 -5.73 -9.93
CA SER A 45 16.04 -4.26 -9.96
C SER A 45 14.62 -3.70 -10.10
N ALA A 46 13.77 -4.36 -10.90
CA ALA A 46 12.36 -3.98 -11.03
C ALA A 46 11.55 -4.31 -9.78
N SER A 47 11.83 -5.44 -9.14
CA SER A 47 11.22 -5.89 -7.89
C SER A 47 11.64 -4.99 -6.73
N SER A 48 12.92 -4.61 -6.64
CA SER A 48 13.40 -3.66 -5.64
C SER A 48 12.76 -2.29 -5.85
N GLY A 49 12.75 -1.77 -7.08
CA GLY A 49 12.11 -0.48 -7.37
C GLY A 49 10.59 -0.49 -7.09
N THR A 50 9.91 -1.62 -7.31
CA THR A 50 8.50 -1.77 -6.94
C THR A 50 8.33 -1.86 -5.43
N SER A 51 9.18 -2.62 -4.73
CA SER A 51 9.18 -2.72 -3.28
C SER A 51 9.43 -1.35 -2.65
N ASP A 52 10.38 -0.58 -3.14
CA ASP A 52 10.66 0.78 -2.68
C ASP A 52 9.47 1.71 -2.90
N ARG A 53 8.79 1.59 -4.05
CA ARG A 53 7.57 2.34 -4.33
C ARG A 53 6.38 1.90 -3.50
N VAL A 54 6.24 0.61 -3.19
CA VAL A 54 5.20 0.07 -2.31
C VAL A 54 5.51 0.42 -0.86
N ILE A 55 6.77 0.41 -0.43
CA ILE A 55 7.19 0.90 0.89
C ILE A 55 6.87 2.39 0.99
N SER A 56 7.23 3.16 -0.03
CA SER A 56 6.88 4.58 -0.14
C SER A 56 5.37 4.80 -0.20
N ALA A 57 4.61 3.94 -0.88
CA ALA A 57 3.15 4.00 -0.94
C ALA A 57 2.48 3.51 0.37
N SER A 58 3.09 2.55 1.06
CA SER A 58 2.62 1.97 2.33
C SER A 58 2.91 2.90 3.51
N LEU A 59 3.91 3.79 3.38
CA LEU A 59 4.08 4.98 4.22
C LEU A 59 2.85 5.90 4.14
N PHE A 60 2.04 5.80 3.07
CA PHE A 60 0.74 6.47 2.90
C PHE A 60 -0.46 5.51 3.09
N GLY A 61 -0.27 4.27 3.58
CA GLY A 61 -1.29 3.21 3.50
C GLY A 61 -1.42 2.22 4.67
N GLY A 62 -0.61 2.29 5.74
CA GLY A 62 -0.80 1.40 6.88
C GLY A 62 -0.06 1.89 8.12
N GLY A 63 -0.80 2.13 9.20
CA GLY A 63 -0.26 2.62 10.47
C GLY A 63 0.89 1.78 11.01
N GLY A 64 2.06 2.40 11.19
CA GLY A 64 3.23 1.78 11.82
C GLY A 64 4.49 2.62 11.65
N THR A 65 4.93 3.24 12.74
CA THR A 65 6.10 4.11 12.83
C THR A 65 7.41 3.41 12.46
N VAL A 66 8.22 4.06 11.62
CA VAL A 66 9.63 3.73 11.41
C VAL A 66 10.39 3.89 12.73
N TYR A 67 11.16 2.89 13.15
CA TYR A 67 12.01 3.00 14.35
C TYR A 67 12.98 4.18 14.20
N GLY A 68 12.72 5.26 14.96
CA GLY A 68 13.46 6.52 14.92
C GLY A 68 12.65 7.76 14.48
N SER A 69 11.35 7.64 14.23
CA SER A 69 10.50 8.78 13.82
C SER A 69 10.17 9.73 14.97
N GLU A 70 10.17 11.04 14.69
CA GLU A 70 9.43 12.04 15.48
C GLU A 70 8.03 11.52 15.81
N SER A 71 7.56 11.83 17.01
CA SER A 71 6.29 11.38 17.60
C SER A 71 5.04 11.80 16.83
N ASP A 72 5.18 12.58 15.74
CA ASP A 72 4.11 13.43 15.23
C ASP A 72 3.72 13.15 13.76
N TYR A 73 4.31 12.13 13.11
CA TYR A 73 3.92 11.80 11.73
C TYR A 73 2.70 10.88 11.68
N SER A 74 1.52 11.48 11.51
CA SER A 74 0.27 10.78 11.17
C SER A 74 0.11 10.77 9.64
N PRO A 75 0.00 9.59 8.99
CA PRO A 75 -0.18 9.48 7.53
C PRO A 75 -1.42 10.20 6.97
N TRP A 76 -2.42 10.43 7.82
CA TRP A 76 -3.62 11.21 7.53
C TRP A 76 -3.62 12.58 8.22
N GLY A 77 -2.62 12.89 9.03
CA GLY A 77 -2.50 14.12 9.82
C GLY A 77 -2.32 15.40 9.00
N HIS A 78 -2.10 15.30 7.69
CA HIS A 78 -2.11 16.46 6.79
C HIS A 78 -3.51 16.72 6.17
N LEU A 79 -4.43 15.73 6.23
CA LEU A 79 -5.83 15.94 5.80
C LEU A 79 -6.65 16.65 6.87
N TYR A 80 -6.22 16.53 8.12
CA TYR A 80 -6.77 17.23 9.26
C TYR A 80 -5.80 18.30 9.74
N PRO A 81 -6.27 19.38 10.39
CA PRO A 81 -5.36 20.33 11.04
C PRO A 81 -4.45 19.65 12.07
N ASP A 82 -3.20 20.07 12.21
CA ASP A 82 -2.22 19.49 13.17
C ASP A 82 -2.74 19.46 14.63
N SER A 83 -3.64 20.37 14.98
CA SER A 83 -4.34 20.41 16.27
C SER A 83 -5.34 19.27 16.48
N TYR A 84 -6.00 18.78 15.42
CA TYR A 84 -6.91 17.64 15.48
C TYR A 84 -6.15 16.36 15.80
N ASN A 85 -5.06 16.11 15.06
CA ASN A 85 -4.27 14.89 15.21
C ASN A 85 -3.51 14.85 16.55
N SER A 86 -2.97 15.99 17.00
CA SER A 86 -2.33 16.09 18.32
C SER A 86 -3.35 16.05 19.46
N GLY A 87 -4.53 16.65 19.26
CA GLY A 87 -5.64 16.67 20.22
C GLY A 87 -6.22 15.29 20.47
N MET A 88 -6.49 14.46 19.45
CA MET A 88 -7.12 13.15 19.67
C MET A 88 -6.22 12.13 20.40
N SER A 89 -4.90 12.28 20.25
CA SER A 89 -3.88 11.44 20.91
C SER A 89 -3.56 11.89 22.34
N THR A 90 -3.57 13.21 22.60
CA THR A 90 -3.10 13.79 23.88
C THR A 90 -4.18 14.50 24.70
N ALA A 91 -5.40 14.67 24.17
CA ALA A 91 -6.49 15.28 24.91
C ALA A 91 -6.85 14.41 26.12
N ASP A 92 -6.84 15.08 27.28
CA ASP A 92 -7.45 14.56 28.48
C ASP A 92 -8.97 14.43 28.25
N VAL A 93 -9.62 13.53 28.99
CA VAL A 93 -11.05 13.26 28.83
C VAL A 93 -11.92 14.51 29.04
N SER A 94 -11.42 15.51 29.78
CA SER A 94 -12.09 16.79 30.01
C SER A 94 -12.15 17.70 28.77
N ASP A 95 -11.20 17.56 27.85
CA ASP A 95 -11.08 18.48 26.71
C ASP A 95 -11.84 17.94 25.47
N LEU A 96 -12.20 16.65 25.48
CA LEU A 96 -12.90 15.99 24.37
C LEU A 96 -14.26 16.60 24.08
N GLU A 97 -15.03 16.98 25.11
CA GLU A 97 -16.32 17.65 24.93
C GLU A 97 -16.16 19.00 24.20
N THR A 98 -15.13 19.77 24.56
CA THR A 98 -14.85 21.07 23.93
C THR A 98 -14.41 20.91 22.48
N LEU A 99 -13.55 19.94 22.19
CA LEU A 99 -13.07 19.65 20.85
C LEU A 99 -14.20 19.14 19.94
N TYR A 100 -15.08 18.32 20.49
CA TYR A 100 -16.28 17.85 19.79
C TYR A 100 -17.24 18.97 19.47
N LEU A 101 -17.55 19.86 20.42
CA LEU A 101 -18.45 20.98 20.15
C LEU A 101 -17.89 21.91 19.07
N ALA A 102 -16.56 22.10 19.02
CA ALA A 102 -15.92 22.87 17.95
C ALA A 102 -16.03 22.17 16.58
N ALA A 103 -15.84 20.85 16.53
CA ALA A 103 -16.02 20.08 15.30
C ALA A 103 -17.48 20.02 14.86
N TYR A 104 -18.41 19.94 15.81
CA TYR A 104 -19.85 19.92 15.56
C TYR A 104 -20.34 21.25 14.98
N ASP A 105 -19.89 22.38 15.53
CA ASP A 105 -20.21 23.71 15.00
C ASP A 105 -19.69 23.88 13.56
N GLU A 106 -18.47 23.43 13.28
CA GLU A 106 -17.91 23.48 11.92
C GLU A 106 -18.70 22.59 10.94
N ALA A 107 -19.02 21.35 11.34
CA ALA A 107 -19.79 20.42 10.52
C ALA A 107 -21.22 20.92 10.25
N LEU A 108 -21.82 21.64 11.20
CA LEU A 108 -23.16 22.23 11.06
C LEU A 108 -23.15 23.45 10.11
N ASN A 109 -22.18 24.34 10.25
CA ASN A 109 -22.13 25.58 9.49
C ASN A 109 -21.50 25.40 8.09
N SER A 110 -20.64 24.40 7.91
CA SER A 110 -19.97 24.08 6.65
C SER A 110 -19.84 22.56 6.50
N PRO A 111 -20.95 21.88 6.14
CA PRO A 111 -20.96 20.43 5.96
C PRO A 111 -20.20 20.05 4.69
N ASP A 112 -18.97 19.59 4.88
CA ASP A 112 -18.12 19.00 3.86
C ASP A 112 -17.71 17.59 4.32
N PRO A 113 -17.32 16.68 3.40
CA PRO A 113 -16.92 15.32 3.78
C PRO A 113 -15.84 15.26 4.87
N MET A 114 -14.96 16.27 4.92
CA MET A 114 -13.89 16.35 5.91
C MET A 114 -14.39 16.80 7.30
N THR A 115 -15.30 17.77 7.36
CA THR A 115 -15.80 18.30 8.64
C THR A 115 -16.70 17.27 9.34
N ILE A 116 -17.49 16.54 8.55
CA ILE A 116 -18.31 15.43 9.03
C ILE A 116 -17.44 14.26 9.53
N ASP A 117 -16.38 13.93 8.82
CA ASP A 117 -15.44 12.87 9.24
C ASP A 117 -14.65 13.26 10.50
N THR A 118 -14.27 14.55 10.66
CA THR A 118 -13.67 15.02 11.92
C THR A 118 -14.61 14.88 13.11
N LEU A 119 -15.91 15.16 12.93
CA LEU A 119 -16.91 14.96 13.97
C LEU A 119 -17.02 13.48 14.33
N ALA A 120 -17.07 12.59 13.34
CA ALA A 120 -17.12 11.13 13.56
C ALA A 120 -15.89 10.62 14.35
N GLY A 121 -14.71 11.18 14.09
CA GLY A 121 -13.50 10.88 14.85
C GLY A 121 -13.62 11.22 16.33
N TYR A 122 -14.16 12.40 16.66
CA TYR A 122 -14.39 12.80 18.06
C TYR A 122 -15.50 11.98 18.74
N GLU A 123 -16.58 11.66 18.03
CA GLU A 123 -17.64 10.77 18.55
C GLU A 123 -17.07 9.39 18.90
N ALA A 124 -16.25 8.81 18.02
CA ALA A 124 -15.58 7.54 18.28
C ALA A 124 -14.62 7.63 19.48
N ALA A 125 -13.85 8.72 19.59
CA ALA A 125 -12.93 8.94 20.70
C ALA A 125 -13.65 9.09 22.05
N MET A 126 -14.83 9.70 22.07
CA MET A 126 -15.68 9.78 23.26
C MET A 126 -16.19 8.40 23.69
N VAL A 127 -16.71 7.61 22.75
CA VAL A 127 -17.18 6.24 23.01
C VAL A 127 -16.04 5.37 23.54
N GLU A 128 -14.85 5.45 22.96
CA GLU A 128 -13.67 4.68 23.40
C GLU A 128 -13.24 5.04 24.82
N ARG A 129 -13.34 6.32 25.20
CA ARG A 129 -12.92 6.83 26.51
C ARG A 129 -14.05 6.84 27.54
N GLY A 130 -15.24 6.37 27.18
CA GLY A 130 -16.40 6.32 28.07
C GLY A 130 -16.96 7.70 28.45
N VAL A 131 -16.76 8.70 27.56
CA VAL A 131 -17.38 10.01 27.65
C VAL A 131 -18.66 9.96 26.81
N ASP A 132 -19.77 10.44 27.37
CA ASP A 132 -21.04 10.50 26.63
C ASP A 132 -21.00 11.64 25.60
N VAL A 133 -21.46 11.36 24.38
CA VAL A 133 -21.63 12.39 23.35
C VAL A 133 -22.75 13.34 23.80
N PRO A 134 -22.55 14.67 23.78
CA PRO A 134 -23.57 15.65 24.19
C PRO A 134 -24.94 15.41 23.55
N ASP A 135 -25.96 15.27 24.40
CA ASP A 135 -27.34 15.05 23.98
C ASP A 135 -27.87 16.23 23.14
N GLY A 136 -28.64 15.94 22.08
CA GLY A 136 -29.32 16.94 21.24
C GLY A 136 -28.55 17.39 20.00
N ASN A 137 -27.32 16.90 19.82
CA ASN A 137 -26.56 17.05 18.59
C ASN A 137 -26.85 15.91 17.62
N SER A 138 -27.00 16.21 16.33
CA SER A 138 -27.07 15.17 15.29
C SER A 138 -25.73 14.43 15.22
N SER A 139 -25.78 13.11 15.10
CA SER A 139 -24.57 12.30 14.90
C SER A 139 -23.87 12.65 13.58
N ALA A 140 -22.57 12.37 13.48
CA ALA A 140 -21.82 12.57 12.24
C ALA A 140 -22.46 11.83 11.05
N SER A 141 -23.02 10.62 11.28
CA SER A 141 -23.77 9.89 10.26
C SER A 141 -25.03 10.60 9.79
N GLU A 142 -25.78 11.21 10.71
CA GLU A 142 -27.00 11.96 10.35
C GLU A 142 -26.67 13.23 9.57
N LEU A 143 -25.59 13.93 9.95
CA LEU A 143 -25.10 15.08 9.19
C LEU A 143 -24.59 14.67 7.80
N GLN A 144 -24.00 13.48 7.67
CA GLN A 144 -23.58 12.94 6.37
C GLN A 144 -24.75 12.69 5.43
N GLU A 145 -25.86 12.16 5.94
CA GLU A 145 -27.07 11.94 5.16
C GLU A 145 -27.72 13.27 4.72
N ASP A 146 -27.78 14.27 5.60
CA ASP A 146 -28.37 15.58 5.29
C ASP A 146 -27.52 16.42 4.32
N SER A 147 -26.19 16.25 4.37
CA SER A 147 -25.24 16.98 3.52
C SER A 147 -25.33 16.64 2.01
N GLY A 148 -26.05 15.58 1.63
CA GLY A 148 -26.18 15.14 0.24
C GLY A 148 -24.94 14.44 -0.34
N PHE A 149 -23.91 14.20 0.49
CA PHE A 149 -22.71 13.42 0.15
C PHE A 149 -22.83 11.93 0.50
N GLY A 150 -23.96 11.52 1.09
CA GLY A 150 -24.23 10.12 1.42
C GLY A 150 -24.22 9.20 0.19
N LEU A 151 -23.80 7.95 0.39
CA LEU A 151 -23.96 6.91 -0.63
C LEU A 151 -25.46 6.73 -0.91
N PRO A 152 -25.89 6.62 -2.19
CA PRO A 152 -27.29 6.32 -2.48
C PRO A 152 -27.63 4.95 -1.87
N THR A 153 -28.57 4.95 -0.93
CA THR A 153 -29.12 3.75 -0.28
C THR A 153 -29.82 2.84 -1.27
#